data_AF-A0A975ALU9-F1
#
_entry.id   AF-A0A975ALU9-F1
#
_cell.length_a   1.000
_cell.length_b   1.000
_cell.length_c   1.000
_cell.angle_alpha   90.00
_cell.angle_beta   90.00
_cell.angle_gamma   90.00
#
_symmetry.space_group_name_H-M   'P 1'
#
loop_
_entity.id
_entity.type
_entity.pdbx_description
1 polymer ?
#
loop_
_entity_poly.entity_id
_entity_poly.type
_entity_poly.pdbx_seq_one_letter_code
_entity_poly.pdbx_strand_id
1 'polypeptide(L)'
;MNYRRFAVSALVLCLLPLSRGWANDSINSELSHFAGGAAMALGTMVIADHYGQNEHRAWLGFGVATGIGILGEVADKAKGHEVSWLDIAVNSLGAAVGAYGGERWLLTPVIKPEERFAGVTLNYLF
;
A
#
# COMPACT_ATOMS: atom_id res chain seq x y z
N MET A 1 -23.13 19.84 4.05
CA MET A 1 -22.23 20.34 5.11
C MET A 1 -21.02 19.41 5.20
N ASN A 2 -19.83 20.00 5.04
CA ASN A 2 -18.52 19.35 5.06
C ASN A 2 -18.29 18.53 6.34
N TYR A 3 -17.92 17.25 6.22
CA TYR A 3 -17.04 16.58 7.20
C TYR A 3 -16.08 15.62 6.48
N ARG A 4 -15.10 16.24 5.80
CA ARG A 4 -13.74 15.72 5.67
C ARG A 4 -13.22 15.36 7.06
N ARG A 5 -12.29 14.39 7.12
CA ARG A 5 -11.53 13.91 8.30
C ARG A 5 -12.38 12.86 9.03
N PHE A 6 -12.10 11.56 8.91
CA PHE A 6 -11.19 10.87 9.84
C PHE A 6 -10.70 9.49 9.36
N ALA A 7 -10.77 9.17 8.05
CA ALA A 7 -10.30 7.86 7.55
C ALA A 7 -8.76 7.76 7.38
N VAL A 8 -8.01 8.75 7.87
CA VAL A 8 -6.54 8.78 7.84
C VAL A 8 -5.97 7.73 8.81
N SER A 9 -6.69 7.35 9.86
CA SER A 9 -6.12 6.59 10.97
C SER A 9 -5.81 5.11 10.68
N ALA A 10 -6.52 4.45 9.76
CA ALA A 10 -6.27 3.04 9.42
C ALA A 10 -5.20 2.86 8.32
N LEU A 11 -5.15 3.81 7.36
CA LEU A 11 -4.03 3.91 6.41
C LEU A 11 -2.74 4.31 7.14
N VAL A 12 -2.84 5.18 8.16
CA VAL A 12 -1.73 5.51 9.07
C VAL A 12 -1.31 4.33 9.93
N LEU A 13 -2.21 3.40 10.28
CA LEU A 13 -1.83 2.19 11.01
C LEU A 13 -1.00 1.20 10.15
N CYS A 14 -1.20 1.19 8.84
CA CYS A 14 -0.33 0.47 7.90
C CYS A 14 0.99 1.21 7.62
N LEU A 15 1.08 2.50 7.99
CA LEU A 15 2.30 3.32 7.99
C LEU A 15 3.06 3.27 9.34
N LEU A 16 2.68 2.37 10.26
CA LEU A 16 3.38 2.17 11.53
C LEU A 16 4.25 0.89 11.54
N PRO A 17 5.37 0.79 10.81
CA PRO A 17 6.49 0.02 11.33
C PRO A 17 7.24 0.93 12.31
N LEU A 18 6.70 1.09 13.53
CA LEU A 18 7.51 1.48 14.68
C LEU A 18 8.01 0.20 15.35
N SER A 19 9.04 -0.42 14.79
CA SER A 19 9.92 -1.30 15.55
C SER A 19 11.33 -0.73 15.49
N ARG A 20 11.73 -0.06 16.58
CA ARG A 20 13.13 0.28 16.82
C ARG A 20 13.93 -1.01 16.93
N GLY A 21 14.93 -1.19 16.08
CA GLY A 21 15.94 -2.22 16.26
C GLY A 21 16.58 -2.68 14.96
N TRP A 22 17.69 -2.02 14.62
CA TRP A 22 18.75 -2.47 13.72
C TRP A 22 18.44 -2.29 12.22
N ALA A 23 19.09 -1.28 11.63
CA ALA A 23 19.35 -1.27 10.20
C ALA A 23 20.11 -2.56 9.88
N ASN A 24 19.47 -3.46 9.14
CA ASN A 24 20.05 -4.75 8.80
C ASN A 24 19.51 -5.12 7.43
N ASP A 25 20.42 -5.39 6.49
CA ASP A 25 20.17 -6.05 5.19
C ASP A 25 19.66 -7.48 5.46
N SER A 26 18.46 -7.58 6.03
CA SER A 26 17.89 -8.77 6.63
C SER A 26 16.48 -8.93 6.12
N ILE A 27 16.00 -10.17 6.18
CA ILE A 27 14.65 -10.60 5.81
C ILE A 27 13.57 -9.63 6.33
N ASN A 28 13.76 -9.02 7.50
CA ASN A 28 12.80 -8.07 8.07
C ASN A 28 12.70 -6.73 7.29
N SER A 29 13.82 -6.24 6.74
CA SER A 29 13.86 -5.03 5.90
C SER A 29 13.19 -5.30 4.57
N GLU A 30 13.59 -6.38 3.90
CA GLU A 30 12.98 -6.83 2.64
C GLU A 30 11.47 -7.08 2.79
N LEU A 31 11.05 -7.72 3.88
CA LEU A 31 9.63 -7.93 4.17
C LEU A 31 8.86 -6.61 4.32
N SER A 32 9.49 -5.57 4.88
CA SER A 32 8.87 -4.26 4.99
C SER A 32 8.70 -3.57 3.62
N HIS A 33 9.67 -3.71 2.72
CA HIS A 33 9.54 -3.26 1.33
C HIS A 33 8.44 -4.03 0.59
N PHE A 34 8.38 -5.35 0.77
CA PHE A 34 7.33 -6.18 0.21
C PHE A 34 5.94 -5.74 0.70
N ALA A 35 5.77 -5.67 2.03
CA ALA A 35 4.50 -5.29 2.65
C ALA A 35 4.09 -3.87 2.27
N GLY A 36 5.06 -2.94 2.23
CA GLY A 36 4.86 -1.56 1.81
C GLY A 36 4.36 -1.49 0.36
N GLY A 37 5.03 -2.18 -0.57
CA GLY A 37 4.61 -2.26 -1.96
C GLY A 37 3.20 -2.83 -2.12
N ALA A 38 2.89 -3.92 -1.42
CA ALA A 38 1.57 -4.54 -1.45
C ALA A 38 0.47 -3.61 -0.93
N ALA A 39 0.71 -2.95 0.21
CA ALA A 39 -0.22 -2.00 0.80
C ALA A 39 -0.44 -0.76 -0.07
N MET A 40 0.62 -0.23 -0.68
CA MET A 40 0.53 0.91 -1.59
C MET A 40 -0.24 0.58 -2.87
N ALA A 41 -0.05 -0.61 -3.43
CA ALA A 41 -0.81 -1.05 -4.60
C ALA A 41 -2.30 -1.17 -4.27
N LEU A 42 -2.64 -1.83 -3.15
CA LEU A 42 -4.02 -1.95 -2.67
C LEU A 42 -4.66 -0.60 -2.37
N GLY A 43 -3.97 0.28 -1.65
CA GLY A 43 -4.47 1.61 -1.31
C GLY A 43 -4.74 2.45 -2.56
N THR A 44 -3.84 2.39 -3.54
CA THR A 44 -4.03 3.07 -4.83
C THR A 44 -5.23 2.51 -5.58
N MET A 45 -5.43 1.18 -5.57
CA MET A 45 -6.61 0.55 -6.19
C MET A 45 -7.91 0.98 -5.53
N VAL A 46 -7.96 1.04 -4.21
CA VAL A 46 -9.13 1.53 -3.45
C VAL A 46 -9.46 2.97 -3.83
N ILE A 47 -8.43 3.82 -3.98
CA ILE A 47 -8.60 5.21 -4.43
C ILE A 47 -9.11 5.25 -5.87
N ALA A 48 -8.48 4.50 -6.78
CA ALA A 48 -8.90 4.43 -8.18
C ALA A 48 -10.35 3.98 -8.30
N ASP A 49 -10.73 2.96 -7.53
CA ASP A 49 -12.09 2.42 -7.47
C ASP A 49 -13.11 3.46 -7.00
N HIS A 50 -12.76 4.20 -5.94
CA HIS A 50 -13.60 5.26 -5.41
C HIS A 50 -13.87 6.39 -6.42
N TYR A 51 -12.92 6.68 -7.30
CA TYR A 51 -13.05 7.69 -8.35
C TYR A 51 -13.52 7.12 -9.71
N GLY A 52 -13.98 5.86 -9.75
CA GLY A 52 -14.54 5.22 -10.95
C GLY A 52 -13.50 4.81 -12.01
N GLN A 53 -12.22 4.75 -11.65
CA GLN A 53 -11.11 4.34 -12.51
C GLN A 53 -10.86 2.83 -12.42
N ASN A 54 -11.86 2.03 -12.78
CA ASN A 54 -11.89 0.60 -12.41
C ASN A 54 -11.25 -0.32 -13.46
N GLU A 55 -11.22 0.10 -14.72
CA GLU A 55 -10.83 -0.74 -15.87
C GLU A 55 -9.37 -1.22 -15.79
N HIS A 56 -8.49 -0.40 -15.21
CA HIS A 56 -7.06 -0.70 -15.08
C HIS A 56 -6.51 -0.44 -13.68
N ARG A 57 -7.37 -0.50 -12.65
CA ARG A 57 -6.99 -0.16 -11.26
C ARG A 57 -5.79 -0.96 -10.75
N ALA A 58 -5.65 -2.23 -11.14
CA ALA A 58 -4.52 -3.07 -10.75
C ALA A 58 -3.19 -2.61 -11.34
N TRP A 59 -3.19 -2.27 -12.63
CA TRP A 59 -2.03 -1.69 -13.30
C TRP A 59 -1.66 -0.32 -12.73
N LEU A 60 -2.67 0.50 -12.40
CA LEU A 60 -2.46 1.77 -11.69
C LEU A 60 -1.84 1.54 -10.31
N GLY A 61 -2.38 0.61 -9.53
CA GLY A 61 -1.88 0.27 -8.20
C GLY A 61 -0.44 -0.24 -8.23
N PHE A 62 -0.16 -1.20 -9.10
CA PHE A 62 1.19 -1.71 -9.34
C PHE A 62 2.15 -0.59 -9.77
N GLY A 63 1.78 0.18 -10.81
CA GLY A 63 2.64 1.22 -11.38
C GLY A 63 2.98 2.32 -10.39
N VAL A 64 1.99 2.80 -9.62
CA VAL A 64 2.21 3.82 -8.58
C VAL A 64 3.10 3.26 -7.47
N ALA A 65 2.83 2.06 -6.96
CA ALA A 65 3.58 1.47 -5.86
C ALA A 65 5.04 1.17 -6.23
N THR A 66 5.28 0.60 -7.41
CA THR A 66 6.63 0.37 -7.94
C THR A 66 7.35 1.70 -8.21
N GLY A 67 6.68 2.67 -8.82
CA GLY A 67 7.26 3.99 -9.09
C GLY A 67 7.70 4.70 -7.80
N ILE A 68 6.88 4.65 -6.74
CA ILE A 68 7.22 5.22 -5.43
C ILE A 68 8.41 4.47 -4.82
N GLY A 69 8.46 3.14 -4.90
CA GLY A 69 9.61 2.36 -4.41
C GLY A 69 10.93 2.75 -5.08
N ILE A 70 10.93 2.90 -6.41
CA ILE A 70 12.11 3.37 -7.16
C ILE A 70 12.50 4.79 -6.73
N LEU A 71 11.52 5.69 -6.61
CA LEU A 71 11.78 7.07 -6.18
C LEU A 71 12.33 7.14 -4.74
N GLY A 72 11.89 6.23 -3.87
CA GLY A 72 12.41 6.07 -2.51
C GLY A 72 13.92 5.78 -2.52
N GLU A 73 14.36 4.78 -3.28
CA GLU A 73 15.77 4.43 -3.42
C GLU A 73 16.62 5.54 -4.05
N VAL A 74 16.08 6.24 -5.06
CA VAL A 74 16.75 7.39 -5.66
C VAL A 74 16.90 8.53 -4.65
N ALA A 75 15.89 8.76 -3.81
CA ALA A 75 15.94 9.78 -2.77
C ALA A 75 16.94 9.41 -1.66
N ASP A 76 17.07 8.13 -1.31
CA ASP A 76 18.06 7.67 -0.35
C ASP A 76 19.49 7.73 -0.91
N LYS A 77 19.65 7.46 -2.22
CA LYS A 77 20.90 7.75 -2.92
C LYS A 77 21.32 9.22 -2.82
N ALA A 78 20.37 10.14 -2.98
CA ALA A 78 20.62 11.56 -2.86
C ALA A 78 21.05 11.99 -1.44
N LYS A 79 20.78 11.18 -0.41
CA LYS A 79 21.24 11.37 0.97
C LYS A 79 22.59 10.73 1.26
N GLY A 80 23.21 10.08 0.27
CA GLY A 80 24.52 9.44 0.39
C GLY A 80 24.50 7.93 0.64
N HIS A 81 23.33 7.28 0.53
CA HIS A 81 23.23 5.82 0.54
C HIS A 81 23.45 5.23 -0.87
N GLU A 82 23.61 3.91 -0.99
CA GLU A 82 23.59 3.24 -2.28
C GLU A 82 22.16 2.85 -2.67
N VAL A 83 21.91 2.66 -3.97
CA VAL A 83 20.62 2.17 -4.45
C VAL A 83 20.53 0.68 -4.20
N SER A 84 19.54 0.25 -3.44
CA SER A 84 19.26 -1.15 -3.21
C SER A 84 18.33 -1.70 -4.29
N TRP A 85 18.90 -2.40 -5.27
CA TRP A 85 18.12 -3.09 -6.30
C TRP A 85 17.21 -4.17 -5.72
N LEU A 86 17.61 -4.76 -4.58
CA LEU A 86 16.81 -5.74 -3.89
C LEU A 86 15.55 -5.12 -3.30
N ASP A 87 15.66 -3.93 -2.70
CA ASP A 87 14.50 -3.22 -2.15
C ASP A 87 13.52 -2.80 -3.26
N ILE A 88 14.02 -2.35 -4.41
CA ILE A 88 13.19 -2.09 -5.60
C ILE A 88 12.46 -3.36 -6.04
N ALA A 89 13.18 -4.48 -6.15
CA ALA A 89 12.64 -5.74 -6.63
C ALA A 89 11.59 -6.31 -5.67
N VAL A 90 11.88 -6.31 -4.37
CA VAL A 90 11.02 -6.84 -3.32
C VAL A 90 9.78 -5.95 -3.14
N ASN A 91 9.93 -4.62 -3.18
CA ASN A 91 8.79 -3.70 -3.23
C ASN A 91 7.92 -3.95 -4.46
N SER A 92 8.52 -4.13 -5.64
CA SER A 92 7.77 -4.38 -6.87
C SER A 92 7.04 -5.73 -6.84
N LEU A 93 7.65 -6.76 -6.25
CA LEU A 93 6.99 -8.05 -6.04
C LEU A 93 5.81 -7.92 -5.08
N GLY A 94 5.99 -7.19 -3.98
CA GLY A 94 4.92 -6.83 -3.05
C GLY A 94 3.78 -6.10 -3.75
N ALA A 95 4.10 -5.08 -4.55
CA ALA A 95 3.13 -4.32 -5.34
C ALA A 95 2.37 -5.22 -6.32
N ALA A 96 3.04 -6.16 -6.98
CA ALA A 96 2.40 -7.12 -7.88
C ALA A 96 1.43 -8.04 -7.13
N VAL A 97 1.84 -8.57 -5.97
CA VAL A 97 0.98 -9.40 -5.12
C VAL A 97 -0.23 -8.62 -4.59
N GLY A 98 0.00 -7.39 -4.12
CA GLY A 98 -1.07 -6.49 -3.68
C GLY A 98 -2.06 -6.18 -4.80
N ALA A 99 -1.56 -5.87 -6.00
CA ALA A 99 -2.39 -5.61 -7.16
C ALA A 99 -3.22 -6.82 -7.59
N TYR A 100 -2.57 -7.99 -7.72
CA TYR A 100 -3.22 -9.25 -8.08
C TYR A 100 -4.28 -9.68 -7.06
N GLY A 101 -3.95 -9.55 -5.77
CA GLY A 101 -4.85 -9.83 -4.67
C GLY A 101 -6.04 -8.87 -4.67
N GLY A 102 -5.79 -7.56 -4.83
CA GLY A 102 -6.80 -6.52 -4.85
C GLY A 102 -7.81 -6.64 -5.99
N GLU A 103 -7.43 -7.23 -7.13
CA GLU A 103 -8.37 -7.45 -8.23
C GLU A 103 -9.44 -8.48 -7.89
N ARG A 104 -9.09 -9.46 -7.05
CA ARG A 104 -9.95 -10.59 -6.69
C ARG A 104 -10.64 -10.37 -5.36
N TRP A 105 -9.94 -9.73 -4.44
CA TRP A 105 -10.37 -9.51 -3.07
C TRP A 105 -10.04 -8.08 -2.65
N LEU A 106 -11.06 -7.24 -2.54
CA LEU A 106 -10.88 -5.85 -2.14
C LEU A 106 -11.42 -5.66 -0.73
N LEU A 107 -10.50 -5.33 0.17
CA LEU A 107 -10.83 -4.90 1.52
C LEU A 107 -11.42 -3.51 1.43
N THR A 108 -12.74 -3.40 1.59
CA THR A 108 -13.39 -2.08 1.67
C THR A 108 -13.72 -1.75 3.12
N PRO A 109 -13.45 -0.50 3.55
CA PRO A 109 -13.97 -0.03 4.83
C PRO A 109 -15.49 0.01 4.77
N VAL A 110 -16.14 -0.51 5.81
CA VAL A 110 -17.59 -0.44 5.99
C VAL A 110 -17.86 0.38 7.24
N ILE A 111 -18.62 1.46 7.06
CA ILE A 111 -19.08 2.30 8.15
C ILE A 111 -20.60 2.26 8.15
N LYS A 112 -21.18 1.80 9.26
CA LYS A 112 -22.62 1.79 9.50
C LYS A 112 -22.91 2.60 10.76
N PRO A 113 -23.14 3.92 10.62
CA PRO A 113 -23.32 4.82 11.76
C PRO A 113 -24.49 4.44 12.66
N GLU A 114 -25.62 4.04 12.06
CA GLU A 114 -26.82 3.56 12.76
C GLU A 114 -26.56 2.33 13.67
N GLU A 115 -25.65 1.45 13.26
CA GLU A 115 -25.25 0.25 14.02
C GLU A 115 -24.07 0.53 14.98
N ARG A 116 -23.52 1.76 15.00
CA ARG A 116 -22.23 2.12 15.64
C ARG A 116 -21.10 1.17 15.25
N PHE A 117 -21.10 0.74 14.00
CA PHE A 117 -20.17 -0.26 13.49
C PHE A 117 -19.21 0.39 12.49
N ALA A 118 -17.91 0.16 12.71
CA ALA A 118 -16.85 0.44 11.76
C ALA A 118 -16.02 -0.83 11.62
N GLY A 119 -15.89 -1.32 10.40
CA GLY A 119 -15.17 -2.55 10.11
C GLY A 119 -14.56 -2.54 8.73
N VAL A 120 -14.00 -3.69 8.36
CA VAL A 120 -13.50 -3.94 7.01
C VAL A 120 -14.22 -5.18 6.52
N THR A 121 -14.74 -5.11 5.30
CA THR A 121 -15.30 -6.28 4.63
C THR A 121 -14.36 -6.72 3.51
N LEU A 122 -14.24 -8.03 3.33
CA LEU A 122 -13.54 -8.62 2.20
C LEU A 122 -14.58 -8.87 1.10
N ASN A 123 -14.49 -8.13 0.00
CA ASN A 123 -15.38 -8.37 -1.14
C ASN A 123 -14.65 -9.23 -2.17
N TYR A 124 -15.28 -10.33 -2.56
CA TYR A 124 -14.87 -11.09 -3.71
C TYR A 124 -15.39 -10.42 -4.98
N LEU A 125 -14.50 -10.08 -5.89
CA LEU A 125 -14.79 -9.33 -7.11
C LEU A 125 -14.78 -10.31 -8.29
N PHE A 126 -15.95 -10.87 -8.58
CA PHE A 126 -16.23 -11.74 -9.74
C PHE A 126 -17.46 -11.23 -10.47
#